data_AF-A0A3E0IDI5-F1
#
_entry.id   AF-A0A3E0IDI5-F1
#
_cell.length_a   1.000
_cell.length_b   1.000
_cell.length_c   1.000
_cell.angle_alpha   90.00
_cell.angle_beta   90.00
_cell.angle_gamma   90.00
#
_symmetry.space_group_name_H-M   'P 1'
#
loop_
_entity.id
_entity.type
_entity.pdbx_description
1 polymer ?
#
loop_
_entity_poly.entity_id
_entity_poly.type
_entity_poly.pdbx_seq_one_letter_code
_entity_poly.pdbx_strand_id
1 'polypeptide(L)' 'MNAQVVYQVAKALPKEEQKLLFEMLQKEFRLNMHKARKRNTPVLTKEEATQYLLKNVFNKK' A
#
# COMPACT_ATOMS: atom_id res chain seq x y z
N MET A 1 11.61 23.07 0.06
CA MET A 1 12.41 22.48 -1.05
C MET A 1 11.42 21.87 -2.05
N ASN A 2 11.54 22.14 -3.36
CA ASN A 2 10.60 21.62 -4.37
C ASN A 2 11.20 20.42 -5.12
N ALA A 3 10.38 19.68 -5.88
CA ALA A 3 10.82 18.47 -6.58
C ALA A 3 12.00 18.71 -7.54
N GLN A 4 12.05 19.89 -8.16
CA GLN A 4 13.10 20.26 -9.09
C GLN A 4 14.45 20.46 -8.39
N VAL A 5 14.46 21.11 -7.23
CA VAL A 5 15.66 21.28 -6.42
C VAL A 5 16.15 19.92 -5.89
N VAL A 6 15.25 19.05 -5.42
CA VAL A 6 15.62 17.71 -4.94
C VAL A 6 16.20 16.85 -6.06
N TYR A 7 15.65 16.94 -7.28
CA TYR A 7 16.19 16.24 -8.45
C TYR A 7 17.61 16.70 -8.80
N GLN A 8 17.87 18.00 -8.76
CA GLN A 8 19.22 18.54 -9.01
C GLN A 8 20.23 18.05 -7.97
N VAL A 9 19.84 18.02 -6.70
CA VAL A 9 20.69 17.48 -5.62
C VAL A 9 20.95 15.99 -5.81
N ALA A 10 19.91 15.20 -6.10
CA ALA A 10 20.06 13.76 -6.34
C ALA A 10 20.93 13.47 -7.58
N LYS A 11 20.82 14.29 -8.63
CA LYS A 11 21.65 14.18 -9.84
C LYS A 11 23.12 14.53 -9.60
N ALA A 12 23.42 15.38 -8.62
CA ALA A 12 24.78 15.75 -8.26
C ALA A 12 25.53 14.62 -7.51
N LEU A 13 24.84 13.60 -7.01
CA LEU A 13 25.45 12.46 -6.33
C LEU A 13 26.19 11.54 -7.31
N PRO A 14 27.22 10.79 -6.85
CA PRO A 14 27.82 9.69 -7.60
C PRO A 14 26.80 8.60 -7.98
N LYS A 15 27.08 7.82 -9.02
CA LYS A 15 26.13 6.79 -9.52
C LYS A 15 25.79 5.74 -8.47
N GLU A 16 26.75 5.37 -7.64
CA GLU A 16 26.62 4.40 -6.56
C GLU A 16 25.62 4.90 -5.50
N GLU A 17 25.72 6.17 -5.12
CA GLU A 17 24.82 6.79 -4.15
C GLU A 17 23.44 7.06 -4.75
N GLN A 18 23.34 7.40 -6.03
CA GLN A 18 22.05 7.50 -6.72
C GLN A 18 21.28 6.18 -6.67
N LYS A 19 21.99 5.06 -6.86
CA LYS A 19 21.40 3.72 -6.75
C LYS A 19 20.93 3.41 -5.32
N LEU A 20 21.75 3.73 -4.32
CA LEU A 20 21.39 3.55 -2.91
C LEU A 20 20.16 4.39 -2.53
N LEU A 21 20.13 5.67 -2.93
CA LEU A 21 19.00 6.56 -2.71
C LEU A 21 17.72 6.02 -3.35
N PHE A 22 17.81 5.49 -4.57
CA PHE A 22 16.69 4.85 -5.25
C PHE A 22 16.15 3.64 -4.47
N GLU A 23 17.02 2.77 -3.95
CA GLU A 23 16.62 1.62 -3.15
C GLU A 23 15.92 2.02 -1.84
N MET A 24 16.45 3.05 -1.15
CA MET A 24 15.83 3.60 0.06
C MET A 24 14.44 4.17 -0.23
N LEU A 25 14.30 4.99 -1.27
CA LEU A 25 13.03 5.55 -1.70
C LEU A 25 12.03 4.45 -2.09
N GLN A 26 12.48 3.44 -2.84
CA GLN A 26 11.64 2.33 -3.24
C GLN A 26 11.10 1.56 -2.03
N LYS A 27 11.91 1.35 -0.99
CA LYS A 27 11.48 0.72 0.26
C LYS A 27 10.39 1.54 0.96
N GLU A 28 10.61 2.85 1.13
CA GLU A 28 9.64 3.77 1.74
C GLU A 28 8.31 3.81 0.96
N PHE A 29 8.36 3.96 -0.36
CA PHE A 29 7.16 4.00 -1.20
C PHE A 29 6.41 2.66 -1.24
N ARG A 30 7.12 1.53 -1.32
CA ARG A 30 6.49 0.20 -1.28
C ARG A 30 5.80 -0.07 0.07
N LEU A 31 6.43 0.30 1.18
CA LEU A 31 5.82 0.21 2.51
C LEU A 31 4.52 1.00 2.60
N ASN A 32 4.47 2.19 1.98
CA ASN A 32 3.28 3.02 1.96
C ASN A 32 2.17 2.46 1.07
N MET A 33 2.49 1.84 -0.07
CA MET A 33 1.49 1.17 -0.92
C MET A 33 0.84 -0.05 -0.24
N HIS A 34 1.63 -0.89 0.45
CA HIS A 34 1.09 -2.06 1.14
C HIS A 34 0.22 -1.65 2.35
N LYS A 35 0.57 -0.57 3.06
CA LYS A 35 -0.26 0.01 4.13
C LYS A 35 -1.59 0.55 3.59
N ALA A 36 -1.57 1.22 2.44
CA ALA A 36 -2.80 1.72 1.80
C ALA A 36 -3.71 0.56 1.36
N ARG A 37 -3.16 -0.53 0.83
CA ARG A 37 -3.92 -1.69 0.37
C ARG A 37 -4.61 -2.48 1.50
N LYS A 38 -4.03 -2.50 2.70
CA LYS A 38 -4.64 -3.13 3.90
C LYS A 38 -5.90 -2.43 4.41
N ARG A 39 -6.15 -1.15 4.07
CA ARG A 39 -7.38 -0.46 4.49
C ARG A 39 -8.64 -0.92 3.74
N ASN A 40 -8.48 -1.53 2.56
CA ASN A 40 -9.61 -1.85 1.69
C ASN A 40 -9.93 -3.35 1.66
N THR A 41 -9.35 -4.16 2.54
CA THR A 41 -9.77 -5.56 2.67
C THR A 41 -11.15 -5.56 3.32
N PRO A 42 -12.19 -6.10 2.65
CA PRO A 42 -13.52 -6.17 3.24
C PRO A 42 -13.45 -6.98 4.54
N VAL A 43 -14.08 -6.45 5.60
CA VAL A 43 -14.14 -7.08 6.93
C VAL A 43 -14.90 -8.41 6.89
N LEU A 44 -15.71 -8.62 5.85
CA LEU A 44 -16.51 -9.81 5.64
C LEU A 44 -16.32 -10.32 4.21
N THR A 45 -15.93 -11.58 4.06
CA THR A 45 -15.89 -12.25 2.75
C THR A 45 -17.31 -12.53 2.24
N LYS A 46 -17.44 -12.75 0.92
CA LYS A 46 -18.75 -13.03 0.32
C LYS A 46 -19.34 -14.34 0.87
N GLU A 47 -18.49 -15.34 1.11
CA GLU A 47 -18.90 -16.61 1.71
C GLU A 47 -19.45 -16.39 3.12
N GLU A 48 -18.75 -15.63 3.98
CA GLU A 48 -19.22 -15.31 5.33
C GLU A 48 -20.52 -14.51 5.33
N ALA A 49 -20.67 -13.55 4.41
CA ALA A 49 -21.90 -12.77 4.24
C ALA A 49 -23.08 -13.67 3.86
N THR A 50 -22.85 -14.61 2.94
CA THR A 50 -23.88 -15.56 2.49
C THR A 50 -24.29 -16.49 3.62
N GLN A 51 -23.33 -17.04 4.37
CA GLN A 51 -23.60 -17.88 5.54
C GLN A 51 -24.38 -17.12 6.62
N TYR A 52 -24.02 -15.86 6.88
CA TYR A 52 -24.73 -15.03 7.83
C TYR A 52 -26.19 -14.81 7.42
N LEU A 53 -26.45 -14.51 6.15
CA LEU A 53 -27.80 -14.31 5.63
C LEU A 53 -28.63 -15.60 5.73
N LEU A 54 -28.06 -16.73 5.30
CA LEU A 54 -28.73 -18.02 5.41
C LEU A 54 -29.08 -18.35 6.86
N LYS A 55 -28.15 -18.16 7.79
CA LYS A 55 -28.33 -18.50 9.20
C LYS A 55 -29.30 -17.57 9.95
N ASN A 56 -29.22 -16.26 9.73
CA ASN A 56 -29.90 -15.27 10.58
C ASN A 56 -31.16 -14.65 9.95
N VAL A 57 -31.24 -14.64 8.61
CA VAL A 57 -32.37 -14.04 7.89
C VAL A 57 -33.29 -15.12 7.34
N PHE A 58 -32.74 -16.12 6.63
CA PHE A 58 -33.54 -17.11 5.92
C PHE A 58 -33.89 -18.36 6.76
N ASN A 59 -32.99 -18.85 7.61
CA ASN A 59 -33.24 -19.99 8.52
C ASN A 59 -33.76 -19.56 9.90
N LYS A 60 -34.35 -18.37 10.02
CA LYS A 60 -35.01 -17.96 11.25
C LYS A 60 -36.29 -18.80 11.43
N LYS A 61 -36.20 -19.84 12.25
CA LYS A 61 -37.37 -20.53 12.82
C LYS A 61 -37.86 -19.78 14.05
#